data_AF-J9ENP4-F1
#
_entry.id   AF-J9ENP4-F1
#
_cell.length_a   1.000
_cell.length_b   1.000
_cell.length_c   1.000
_cell.angle_alpha   90.00
_cell.angle_beta   90.00
_cell.angle_gamma   90.00
#
_symmetry.space_group_name_H-M   'P 1'
#
loop_
_entity.id
_entity.type
_entity.pdbx_description
1 polymer ?
#
loop_
_entity_poly.entity_id
_entity_poly.type
_entity_poly.pdbx_seq_one_letter_code
_entity_poly.pdbx_strand_id
1 'polypeptide(L)'
;MKPNTKEVALSTVMNNGFVMIEQGPLRGKSIKLVLQDIGRISFSRDLPVHGTIREFRLLDSETLEQRFMMETLTHRMQMHTSIRYKKFIRNKLRKFNPKKKKKIKIKN
;
A
#
# COMPACT_ATOMS: atom_id res chain seq x y z
N MET A 1 -3.86 -9.22 -13.92
CA MET A 1 -3.09 -10.48 -13.81
C MET A 1 -3.11 -11.14 -15.18
N LYS A 2 -1.96 -11.56 -15.70
CA LYS A 2 -1.90 -12.22 -17.01
C LYS A 2 -2.56 -13.61 -16.91
N PRO A 3 -3.47 -13.97 -17.84
CA PRO A 3 -4.13 -15.28 -17.80
C PRO A 3 -3.11 -16.42 -17.82
N ASN A 4 -3.39 -17.48 -17.06
CA ASN A 4 -2.59 -18.70 -16.97
C ASN A 4 -1.13 -18.50 -16.51
N THR A 5 -0.80 -17.36 -15.91
CA THR A 5 0.51 -17.13 -15.29
C THR A 5 0.35 -16.56 -13.87
N LYS A 6 1.48 -16.36 -13.19
CA LYS A 6 1.53 -15.63 -11.91
C LYS A 6 1.96 -14.18 -12.08
N GLU A 7 2.00 -13.67 -13.31
CA GLU A 7 2.44 -12.31 -13.59
C GLU A 7 1.33 -11.30 -13.28
N VAL A 8 1.70 -10.29 -12.49
CA VAL A 8 0.83 -9.21 -12.06
C VAL A 8 1.39 -7.91 -12.60
N ALA A 9 0.49 -7.04 -13.05
CA ALA A 9 0.79 -5.67 -13.42
C ALA A 9 -0.06 -4.74 -12.54
N LEU A 10 0.53 -3.63 -12.11
CA LEU A 10 -0.12 -2.56 -11.37
C LEU A 10 0.10 -1.26 -12.14
N SER A 11 -1.01 -0.61 -12.51
CA SER A 11 -0.98 0.76 -12.99
C SER A 11 -1.39 1.68 -11.85
N THR A 12 -0.56 2.68 -11.56
CA THR A 12 -0.82 3.65 -10.49
C THR A 12 -0.78 5.05 -11.07
N VAL A 13 -1.84 5.83 -10.83
CA VAL A 13 -1.87 7.27 -11.08
C VAL A 13 -1.84 7.97 -9.73
N MET A 14 -0.86 8.84 -9.53
CA MET A 14 -0.63 9.53 -8.26
C MET A 14 -0.95 11.02 -8.38
N ASN A 15 -1.38 11.62 -7.28
CA ASN A 15 -1.77 13.03 -7.22
C ASN A 15 -0.60 14.01 -7.41
N ASN A 16 0.65 13.54 -7.31
CA ASN A 16 1.85 14.32 -7.65
C ASN A 16 2.17 14.32 -9.16
N GLY A 17 1.27 13.76 -9.98
CA GLY A 17 1.35 13.84 -11.44
C GLY A 17 2.22 12.77 -12.09
N PHE A 18 2.54 11.70 -11.36
CA PHE A 18 3.19 10.51 -11.91
C PHE A 18 2.17 9.43 -12.25
N VAL A 19 2.44 8.74 -13.35
CA VAL A 19 1.79 7.49 -13.73
C VAL A 19 2.87 6.43 -13.80
N MET A 20 2.68 5.29 -13.14
CA MET A 20 3.64 4.19 -13.12
C MET A 20 2.97 2.89 -13.58
N ILE A 21 3.70 2.13 -14.39
CA ILE A 21 3.40 0.73 -14.69
C ILE A 21 4.46 -0.12 -14.02
N GLU A 22 4.04 -0.97 -13.08
CA GLU A 22 4.93 -1.88 -12.36
C GLU A 22 4.49 -3.33 -12.61
N GLN A 23 5.44 -4.25 -12.79
CA GLN A 23 5.14 -5.65 -13.09
C GLN A 23 5.99 -6.61 -12.27
N GLY A 24 5.46 -7.80 -12.02
CA GLY A 24 6.23 -8.91 -11.46
C GLY A 24 5.37 -10.08 -10.97
N PRO A 25 6.01 -11.17 -10.53
CA PRO A 25 5.32 -12.40 -10.21
C PRO A 25 4.73 -12.41 -8.79
N LEU A 26 3.54 -12.99 -8.67
CA LEU A 26 2.98 -13.46 -7.41
C LEU A 26 3.68 -14.76 -6.98
N ARG A 27 4.37 -14.73 -5.84
CA ARG A 27 5.04 -15.89 -5.24
C ARG A 27 4.44 -16.17 -3.85
N GLY A 28 3.65 -17.22 -3.76
CA GLY A 28 2.94 -17.59 -2.53
C GLY A 28 1.99 -16.47 -2.09
N LYS A 29 2.32 -15.80 -0.99
CA LYS A 29 1.58 -14.68 -0.41
C LYS A 29 2.29 -13.33 -0.57
N SER A 30 3.21 -13.24 -1.52
CA SER A 30 4.03 -12.05 -1.75
C SER A 30 4.08 -11.68 -3.22
N ILE A 31 4.07 -10.38 -3.49
CA ILE A 31 4.21 -9.79 -4.82
C ILE A 31 5.37 -8.82 -4.74
N LYS A 32 6.29 -8.90 -5.71
CA LYS A 32 7.35 -7.91 -5.92
C LYS A 32 7.17 -7.34 -7.32
N LEU A 33 6.83 -6.07 -7.39
CA LEU A 33 6.64 -5.33 -8.64
C LEU A 33 7.84 -4.43 -8.88
N VAL A 34 8.29 -4.37 -10.12
CA VAL A 34 9.39 -3.53 -10.59
C VAL A 34 8.87 -2.59 -11.67
N LEU A 35 9.30 -1.33 -11.61
CA LEU A 35 8.96 -0.32 -12.62
C LEU A 35 9.27 -0.82 -14.04
N GLN A 36 8.30 -0.68 -14.93
CA GLN A 36 8.46 -0.94 -16.37
C GLN A 36 8.39 0.37 -17.16
N ASP A 37 7.49 1.27 -16.75
CA ASP A 37 7.33 2.56 -17.41
C ASP A 37 6.82 3.60 -16.42
N ILE A 38 7.18 4.86 -16.67
CA ILE A 38 6.80 6.01 -15.86
C ILE A 38 6.48 7.23 -16.73
N GLY A 39 5.23 7.67 -16.65
CA GLY A 39 4.77 8.92 -17.21
C GLY A 39 4.77 10.04 -16.16
N ARG A 40 5.00 11.27 -16.61
CA ARG A 40 4.85 12.47 -15.77
C ARG A 40 4.09 13.54 -16.53
N ILE A 41 3.23 14.28 -15.83
CA ILE A 41 2.65 15.51 -16.37
C ILE A 41 3.73 16.59 -16.47
N SER A 42 3.65 17.44 -17.51
CA SER A 42 4.71 18.38 -17.91
C SER A 42 5.12 19.40 -16.84
N PHE A 43 4.23 19.70 -15.88
CA PHE A 43 4.47 20.66 -14.81
C PHE A 43 4.79 20.02 -13.45
N SER A 44 4.97 18.69 -13.39
CA SER A 44 5.42 18.05 -12.15
C SER A 44 6.83 18.50 -11.79
N ARG A 45 7.01 19.00 -10.57
CA ARG A 45 8.27 19.57 -10.05
C ARG A 45 9.15 18.55 -9.34
N ASP A 46 8.65 17.33 -9.13
CA ASP A 46 9.39 16.29 -8.42
C ASP A 46 10.60 15.82 -9.22
N LEU A 47 11.64 15.37 -8.50
CA LEU A 47 12.83 14.78 -9.11
C LEU A 47 12.44 13.62 -10.05
N PRO A 48 13.16 13.42 -11.17
CA PRO A 48 12.96 12.25 -12.01
C PRO A 48 13.16 10.97 -11.20
N VAL A 49 12.09 10.17 -11.11
CA VAL A 49 12.15 8.82 -10.57
C VAL A 49 12.71 7.91 -11.66
N HIS A 50 13.79 7.22 -11.35
CA HIS A 50 14.48 6.31 -12.29
C HIS A 50 14.01 4.87 -12.13
N GLY A 51 13.68 4.46 -10.91
CA GLY A 51 13.30 3.09 -10.61
C GLY A 51 12.45 2.99 -9.35
N THR A 52 11.56 2.00 -9.34
CA THR A 52 10.78 1.64 -8.15
C THR A 52 10.75 0.14 -7.96
N ILE A 53 10.67 -0.28 -6.70
CA ILE A 53 10.34 -1.65 -6.30
C ILE A 53 9.21 -1.56 -5.27
N ARG A 54 8.08 -2.21 -5.56
CA ARG A 54 6.95 -2.31 -4.64
C ARG A 54 6.75 -3.75 -4.20
N GLU A 55 6.76 -3.96 -2.90
CA GLU A 55 6.51 -5.27 -2.30
C GLU A 55 5.21 -5.25 -1.50
N PHE A 56 4.37 -6.26 -1.74
CA PHE A 56 3.22 -6.58 -0.90
C PHE A 56 3.43 -7.96 -0.32
N ARG A 57 3.27 -8.11 1.00
CA ARG A 57 3.43 -9.39 1.69
C ARG A 57 2.34 -9.57 2.72
N LEU A 58 1.52 -10.61 2.57
CA LEU A 58 0.61 -11.01 3.63
C LEU A 58 1.41 -11.79 4.67
N LEU A 59 1.71 -11.16 5.82
CA LEU A 59 2.52 -11.77 6.87
C LEU A 59 1.74 -12.86 7.61
N ASP A 60 0.44 -12.62 7.82
CA ASP A 60 -0.50 -13.53 8.46
C ASP A 60 -1.93 -13.24 7.96
N SER A 61 -2.95 -13.92 8.49
CA SER A 61 -4.35 -13.77 8.03
C SER A 61 -4.96 -12.38 8.25
N GLU A 62 -4.34 -11.54 9.08
CA GLU A 62 -4.87 -10.25 9.53
C GLU A 62 -3.89 -9.08 9.30
N THR A 63 -2.68 -9.30 8.78
CA THR A 63 -1.74 -8.21 8.49
C THR A 63 -1.05 -8.29 7.13
N LEU A 64 -1.17 -7.18 6.40
CA LEU A 64 -0.53 -6.92 5.12
C LEU A 64 0.62 -5.93 5.32
N GLU A 65 1.80 -6.26 4.83
CA GLU A 65 2.94 -5.36 4.74
C GLU A 65 3.07 -4.84 3.30
N GLN A 66 3.29 -3.53 3.18
CA GLN A 66 3.66 -2.87 1.94
C GLN A 66 4.99 -2.16 2.14
N ARG A 67 5.95 -2.42 1.25
CA ARG A 67 7.22 -1.69 1.16
C ARG A 67 7.34 -1.09 -0.22
N PHE A 68 7.87 0.12 -0.29
CA PHE A 68 8.11 0.81 -1.54
C PHE A 68 9.51 1.40 -1.50
N MET A 69 10.35 0.94 -2.41
CA MET A 69 11.69 1.45 -2.63
C MET A 69 11.70 2.28 -3.90
N MET A 70 12.51 3.33 -3.90
CA MET A 70 12.62 4.29 -4.99
C MET A 70 14.07 4.67 -5.21
N GLU A 71 14.41 4.83 -6.48
CA GLU A 71 15.64 5.41 -6.98
C GLU A 71 15.30 6.66 -7.79
N THR A 72 16.06 7.73 -7.57
CA THR A 72 15.95 8.98 -8.32
C THR A 72 17.29 9.29 -8.99
N LEU A 73 17.34 10.35 -9.81
CA LEU A 73 18.59 10.80 -10.42
C LEU A 73 19.74 11.01 -9.43
N THR A 74 19.43 11.42 -8.20
CA THR A 74 20.44 11.80 -7.20
C THR A 74 20.62 10.79 -6.08
N HIS A 75 19.70 9.81 -5.94
CA HIS A 75 19.72 8.85 -4.84
C HIS A 75 19.50 7.44 -5.37
N ARG A 76 20.39 6.52 -5.00
CA ARG A 76 20.27 5.09 -5.29
C ARG A 76 19.00 4.50 -4.67
N MET A 77 18.61 3.32 -5.14
CA MET A 77 17.47 2.55 -4.62
C MET A 77 17.49 2.45 -3.10
N GLN A 78 16.51 3.08 -2.47
CA GLN A 78 16.36 3.12 -1.01
C GLN A 78 14.90 2.95 -0.61
N MET A 79 14.66 2.55 0.64
CA MET A 79 13.30 2.45 1.17
C MET A 79 12.68 3.85 1.25
N HIS A 80 11.60 4.08 0.51
CA HIS A 80 10.86 5.33 0.54
C HIS A 80 9.70 5.25 1.54
N THR A 81 8.94 4.14 1.54
CA THR A 81 7.88 3.91 2.54
C THR A 81 7.81 2.44 2.97
N SER A 82 7.34 2.23 4.20
CA SER A 82 7.04 0.92 4.78
C SER A 82 5.82 1.04 5.68
N ILE A 83 4.77 0.28 5.38
CA ILE A 83 3.49 0.37 6.08
C ILE A 83 2.98 -1.04 6.36
N ARG A 84 2.41 -1.25 7.56
CA ARG A 84 1.67 -2.46 7.91
C ARG A 84 0.22 -2.13 8.17
N TYR A 85 -0.66 -2.84 7.48
CA TYR A 85 -2.10 -2.72 7.60
C TYR A 85 -2.62 -3.87 8.43
N LYS A 86 -3.56 -3.56 9.34
CA LYS A 86 -4.38 -4.58 9.99
C LYS A 86 -5.69 -4.70 9.25
N LYS A 87 -6.08 -5.94 8.95
CA LYS A 87 -7.36 -6.25 8.34
C LYS A 87 -8.47 -5.78 9.26
N PHE A 88 -9.39 -5.01 8.69
CA PHE A 88 -10.54 -4.49 9.40
C PHE A 88 -11.80 -5.11 8.83
N ILE A 89 -12.56 -5.82 9.67
CA ILE A 89 -13.86 -6.40 9.31
C ILE A 89 -14.97 -5.68 10.08
N ARG A 90 -15.83 -4.98 9.34
CA ARG A 90 -16.90 -4.09 9.86
C ARG A 90 -17.90 -4.77 10.83
N ASN A 91 -18.01 -6.10 10.82
CA ASN A 91 -18.95 -6.86 11.66
C ASN A 91 -18.64 -6.81 13.17
N LYS A 92 -17.44 -6.37 13.59
CA LYS A 92 -17.08 -6.23 15.01
C LYS A 92 -17.72 -5.03 15.71
N LEU A 93 -18.25 -4.05 14.97
CA LEU A 93 -18.85 -2.82 15.53
C LEU A 93 -20.33 -2.97 15.95
N ARG A 94 -21.00 -4.08 15.61
CA ARG A 94 -22.43 -4.27 15.92
C ARG A 94 -22.72 -4.65 17.40
N LYS A 95 -21.70 -4.75 18.26
CA LYS A 95 -21.85 -5.14 19.68
C LYS A 95 -21.90 -3.96 20.67
N PHE A 96 -21.93 -2.70 20.21
CA PHE A 96 -22.10 -1.57 21.11
C PHE A 96 -23.57 -1.44 21.55
N ASN A 97 -23.89 -1.94 22.75
CA ASN A 97 -25.22 -1.82 23.36
C ASN A 97 -25.30 -0.54 24.22
N PRO A 98 -26.05 0.50 23.81
CA PRO A 98 -26.08 1.80 24.50
C PRO A 98 -26.76 1.82 25.87
N LYS A 99 -27.26 0.68 26.39
CA LYS A 99 -28.05 0.61 27.64
C LYS A 99 -27.25 0.54 28.96
N LYS A 100 -25.92 0.68 28.96
CA LYS A 100 -25.13 0.76 30.21
C LYS A 100 -24.62 2.19 30.50
N LYS A 101 -25.52 3.15 30.70
CA LYS A 101 -25.18 4.38 31.43
C LYS A 101 -25.27 4.09 32.93
N LYS A 102 -24.11 3.94 33.60
CA LYS A 102 -24.03 3.88 35.07
C LYS A 102 -24.59 5.18 35.64
N LYS A 103 -25.68 5.11 36.42
CA LYS A 103 -26.13 6.21 37.29
C LYS A 103 -25.07 6.43 38.37
N ILE A 104 -24.39 7.58 38.33
CA ILE A 104 -23.54 8.05 39.42
C ILE A 104 -24.49 8.70 40.43
N LYS A 105 -24.63 8.11 41.63
CA LYS A 105 -25.31 8.75 42.76
C LYS A 105 -24.31 9.68 43.43
N ILE A 106 -24.59 10.98 43.40
CA ILE A 106 -23.91 11.97 44.24
C ILE A 106 -24.56 11.85 45.64
N LYS A 107 -23.76 11.60 46.66
CA LYS A 107 -24.21 11.68 48.07
C LYS A 107 -24.06 13.13 48.51
N ASN A 108 -25.13 13.68 49.09
CA ASN A 108 -25.12 14.94 49.83
C ASN A 108 -24.31 14.81 51.10
#